data_AF-A0A6V8HBM4-F1
#
_entry.id   AF-A0A6V8HBM4-F1
#
_cell.length_a   1.000
_cell.length_b   1.000
_cell.length_c   1.000
_cell.angle_alpha   90.00
_cell.angle_beta   90.00
_cell.angle_gamma   90.00
#
_symmetry.space_group_name_H-M   'P 1'
#
loop_
_entity.id
_entity.type
_entity.pdbx_description
1 polymer ?
#
loop_
_entity_poly.entity_id
_entity_poly.type
_entity_poly.pdbx_seq_one_letter_code
_entity_poly.pdbx_strand_id
1 'polypeptide(L)' 'VRVYNFETVPEAIEFMNGPKFEENPIGVDYDPEEFVRRVRSGEDEKRIKMRSDLVK' A
#
# COMPACT_ATOMS: atom_id res chain seq x y z
N VAL A 1 -1.45 10.22 5.68
CA VAL A 1 -2.00 9.60 4.45
C VAL A 1 -0.98 9.79 3.34
N ARG A 2 -0.46 8.72 2.73
CA ARG A 2 0.54 8.85 1.66
C ARG A 2 -0.16 9.27 0.37
N VAL A 3 0.21 10.42 -0.18
CA VAL A 3 -0.46 11.07 -1.31
C VAL A 3 -0.22 10.38 -2.66
N TYR A 4 0.75 9.46 -2.76
CA TYR A 4 1.20 8.85 -4.04
C TYR A 4 1.19 7.31 -4.08
N ASN A 5 0.29 6.66 -3.32
CA ASN A 5 0.20 5.19 -3.37
C ASN A 5 -0.56 4.66 -4.59
N PHE A 6 -1.31 5.51 -5.30
CA PHE A 6 -2.08 5.17 -6.50
C PHE A 6 -1.63 6.08 -7.65
N GLU A 7 -1.67 5.57 -8.88
CA GLU A 7 -1.26 6.35 -10.06
C GLU A 7 -2.33 7.38 -10.44
N THR A 8 -3.59 7.10 -10.12
CA THR A 8 -4.72 7.98 -10.43
C THR A 8 -5.69 8.15 -9.26
N VAL A 9 -6.43 9.27 -9.27
CA VAL A 9 -7.51 9.52 -8.30
C VAL A 9 -8.62 8.46 -8.38
N PRO A 10 -9.09 8.03 -9.57
CA PRO A 10 -10.07 6.95 -9.68
C PRO A 10 -9.64 5.64 -9.00
N GLU A 11 -8.39 5.21 -9.17
CA GLU A 11 -7.87 4.00 -8.50
C GLU A 11 -7.92 4.12 -6.97
N ALA A 12 -7.60 5.30 -6.44
CA ALA A 12 -7.70 5.55 -5.00
C ALA A 12 -9.16 5.47 -4.52
N ILE A 13 -10.11 6.00 -5.30
CA ILE A 13 -11.54 5.95 -4.99
C ILE A 13 -12.07 4.51 -5.05
N GLU A 14 -11.71 3.74 -6.08
CA GLU A 14 -12.07 2.33 -6.19
C GLU A 14 -11.55 1.50 -5.02
N PHE A 15 -10.32 1.79 -4.57
CA PHE A 15 -9.76 1.14 -3.41
C PHE A 15 -10.50 1.49 -2.12
N MET A 16 -10.80 2.77 -1.89
CA MET A 16 -11.53 3.24 -0.70
C MET A 16 -12.98 2.72 -0.65
N ASN A 17 -13.62 2.53 -1.81
CA ASN A 17 -14.95 1.95 -1.92
C ASN A 17 -14.93 0.41 -2.02
N GLY A 18 -13.74 -0.19 -1.99
CA GLY A 18 -13.56 -1.63 -2.17
C GLY A 18 -13.64 -2.40 -0.85
N PRO A 19 -13.93 -3.72 -0.92
CA PRO A 19 -14.08 -4.57 0.27
C PRO A 19 -12.80 -4.62 1.12
N LYS A 20 -11.62 -4.43 0.50
CA LYS A 20 -10.32 -4.40 1.19
C LYS A 20 -10.16 -3.20 2.12
N PHE A 21 -10.82 -2.08 1.83
CA PHE A 21 -10.80 -0.92 2.70
C PHE A 21 -11.88 -1.04 3.78
N GLU A 22 -13.04 -1.60 3.47
CA GLU A 22 -14.07 -1.92 4.47
C GLU A 22 -13.58 -2.91 5.53
N GLU A 23 -12.84 -3.95 5.12
CA GLU A 23 -12.29 -4.96 6.03
C GLU A 23 -11.24 -4.38 6.98
N ASN A 24 -10.42 -3.46 6.48
CA ASN A 24 -9.41 -2.79 7.29
C ASN A 24 -9.21 -1.32 6.83
N PRO A 25 -10.00 -0.39 7.38
CA PRO A 25 -9.93 1.03 7.04
C PRO A 25 -8.79 1.77 7.76
N ILE A 26 -8.25 1.18 8.83
CA ILE A 26 -7.12 1.74 9.59
C ILE A 26 -5.79 1.44 8.88
N GLY A 27 -5.69 0.28 8.26
CA GLY A 27 -4.48 -0.22 7.61
C GLY A 27 -3.73 -1.21 8.49
N VAL A 28 -2.52 -1.56 8.05
CA VAL A 28 -1.61 -2.46 8.76
C VAL A 28 -0.49 -1.65 9.39
N ASP A 29 0.15 -2.21 10.42
CA ASP A 29 1.32 -1.60 11.02
C ASP A 29 2.38 -1.35 9.95
N TYR A 30 2.83 -0.10 9.86
CA TYR A 30 3.84 0.32 8.92
C TYR A 30 5.18 0.39 9.65
N ASP A 31 6.10 -0.51 9.30
CA ASP A 31 7.49 -0.48 9.75
C ASP A 31 8.36 0.24 8.70
N PRO A 32 8.88 1.46 8.99
CA PRO A 32 9.78 2.17 8.10
C PRO A 32 11.09 1.42 7.81
N GLU A 33 11.61 0.63 8.75
CA GLU A 33 12.84 -0.13 8.57
C GLU A 33 12.62 -1.28 7.57
N GLU A 34 11.48 -1.97 7.67
CA GLU A 34 11.08 -2.97 6.68
C GLU A 34 10.90 -2.35 5.29
N PHE A 35 10.27 -1.19 5.21
CA PHE A 35 10.13 -0.45 3.95
C PHE A 35 11.50 -0.14 3.33
N VAL A 36 12.45 0.38 4.11
CA VAL A 36 13.81 0.66 3.64
C VAL A 36 14.53 -0.62 3.19
N ARG A 37 14.36 -1.74 3.90
CA ARG A 37 14.94 -3.03 3.50
C ARG A 37 14.40 -3.48 2.14
N ARG A 38 13.08 -3.39 1.90
CA ARG A 38 12.44 -3.78 0.64
C ARG A 38 12.81 -2.86 -0.52
N VAL A 39 12.93 -1.55 -0.29
CA VAL A 39 13.47 -0.62 -1.29
C VAL A 39 14.91 -0.97 -1.67
N ARG A 40 15.75 -1.30 -0.68
CA ARG A 40 17.16 -1.66 -0.91
C ARG A 40 17.35 -3.04 -1.53
N SER A 41 16.42 -3.97 -1.36
CA SER A 41 16.48 -5.30 -2.01
C SER A 41 16.18 -5.24 -3.51
N GLY A 42 15.70 -4.10 -4.03
CA GLY A 42 15.32 -3.94 -5.42
C GLY A 42 13.96 -4.55 -5.74
N GLU A 43 13.10 -4.75 -4.74
CA GLU A 43 11.71 -5.14 -4.96
C GLU A 43 10.97 -4.07 -5.79
N ASP A 44 9.99 -4.51 -6.60
CA ASP A 44 9.20 -3.62 -7.43
C ASP A 44 8.50 -2.54 -6.59
N GLU A 45 8.63 -1.28 -7.01
CA GLU A 45 8.11 -0.12 -6.28
C GLU A 45 6.59 -0.20 -6.06
N LYS A 46 5.83 -0.79 -7.01
CA LYS A 46 4.38 -0.96 -6.84
C LYS A 46 4.07 -1.98 -5.74
N ARG A 47 4.85 -3.06 -5.62
CA ARG A 47 4.70 -4.03 -4.52
C ARG A 47 5.09 -3.44 -3.17
N ILE A 48 6.12 -2.59 -3.11
CA ILE A 48 6.56 -1.94 -1.88
C ILE A 48 5.54 -0.87 -1.40
N LYS A 49 4.84 -0.21 -2.33
CA LYS A 49 3.78 0.76 -2.02
C LYS A 49 2.45 0.11 -1.64
N MET A 50 2.25 -1.16 -1.97
CA MET A 50 1.04 -1.89 -1.59
C MET A 50 1.06 -2.25 -0.10
N ARG A 51 -0.12 -2.31 0.54
CA ARG A 51 -0.21 -2.79 1.93
C ARG A 51 0.28 -4.23 2.02
N SER A 52 1.03 -4.56 3.08
CA SER A 52 1.69 -5.86 3.24
C SER A 52 0.74 -7.05 3.28
N ASP A 53 -0.47 -6.88 3.81
CA ASP A 53 -1.56 -7.88 3.79
C ASP A 53 -2.11 -8.17 2.38
N LEU A 54 -1.87 -7.27 1.43
CA LEU A 54 -2.30 -7.41 0.04
C LEU A 54 -1.21 -7.94 -0.89
N VAL A 55 0.04 -8.01 -0.42
CA VAL A 55 1.16 -8.58 -1.16
C VAL A 55 1.19 -10.09 -0.92
N LYS A 56 0.68 -10.87 -1.87
CA LYS A 56 0.87 -12.33 -1.91
C LYS A 56 2.23 -12.68 -2.51
#